data_AF-A0A3S0R290-F1
#
_entry.id   AF-A0A3S0R290-F1
#
_cell.length_a   1.000
_cell.length_b   1.000
_cell.length_c   1.000
_cell.angle_alpha   90.00
_cell.angle_beta   90.00
_cell.angle_gamma   90.00
#
_symmetry.space_group_name_H-M   'P 1'
#
loop_
_entity.id
_entity.type
_entity.pdbx_description
1 polymer ?
#
loop_
_entity_poly.entity_id
_entity_poly.type
_entity_poly.pdbx_seq_one_letter_code
_entity_poly.pdbx_strand_id
1 'polypeptide(L)'
;MLIFDKSFLQSLSVDEAVILDQMFSCVVTPLFFVETMADLTKATERGRTAEQVVGGLAERTPVAHSYVNTYHQQVVLDDLLGHRRDEFDHRPAVAGGIPVRVEGKAGVVYRKSPEREAFDRWQDGRFLDVERRFAQHWRASLAAIDLPAIAKAYKALMRREDRPKSHRAARDLARRMVDAGGQNYRSVLLAHDLLDMPSDALAEIIRRWRIAGAPSLREYAPYAAHCLEVDLFFELCLSNGLISDQRPSNRVDISYLHYLPFADIFVSGDKLHRAAAPLFLNDRQRFVWGPDLKADLAVLNAHFANLPEVLKSKGLFTLADRPPVDHQGLVAGLWDGRMPGWRDRKPIGKTMSPEDEARIVAQSRRLHQAAQHGRHAELVDGEEVQHMIIQRHIAKQRGSWRMFSAETEANSDAEWARERKDGDSGDR
;
A
#
# COMPACT_ATOMS: atom_id res chain seq x y z
N MET A 1 2.32 7.55 -5.96
CA MET A 1 2.27 6.50 -4.95
C MET A 1 3.44 5.54 -5.07
N LEU A 2 4.05 5.16 -3.95
CA LEU A 2 5.18 4.21 -3.87
C LEU A 2 4.73 2.99 -3.05
N ILE A 3 4.86 1.78 -3.60
CA ILE A 3 4.80 0.54 -2.81
C ILE A 3 6.21 0.04 -2.52
N PHE A 4 6.35 -0.71 -1.42
CA PHE A 4 7.59 -1.36 -1.05
C PHE A 4 7.32 -2.74 -0.49
N ASP A 5 8.32 -3.61 -0.58
CA ASP A 5 8.32 -4.87 0.16
C ASP A 5 8.94 -4.71 1.56
N LYS A 6 8.77 -5.74 2.38
CA LYS A 6 9.35 -5.77 3.72
C LYS A 6 10.87 -5.70 3.71
N SER A 7 11.54 -6.32 2.73
CA SER A 7 13.00 -6.36 2.64
C SER A 7 13.61 -4.96 2.52
N PHE A 8 13.00 -4.08 1.73
CA PHE A 8 13.44 -2.70 1.60
C PHE A 8 13.29 -1.94 2.92
N LEU A 9 12.10 -1.97 3.54
CA LEU A 9 11.86 -1.21 4.76
C LEU A 9 12.73 -1.71 5.94
N GLN A 10 12.97 -3.02 6.01
CA GLN A 10 13.91 -3.63 6.96
C GLN A 10 15.34 -3.14 6.79
N SER A 11 15.71 -2.66 5.61
CA SER A 11 17.07 -2.16 5.35
C SER A 11 17.27 -0.73 5.86
N LEU A 12 16.20 0.06 6.03
CA LEU A 12 16.29 1.48 6.41
C LEU A 12 16.57 1.67 7.90
N SER A 13 17.23 2.78 8.23
CA SER A 13 17.16 3.37 9.57
C SER A 13 15.80 4.06 9.81
N VAL A 14 15.50 4.43 11.06
CA VAL A 14 14.29 5.20 11.37
C VAL A 14 14.32 6.57 10.68
N ASP A 15 15.47 7.25 10.70
CA ASP A 15 15.62 8.56 10.07
C ASP A 15 15.48 8.48 8.54
N GLU A 16 16.07 7.47 7.90
CA GLU A 16 15.88 7.23 6.45
C GLU A 16 14.41 6.96 6.09
N ALA A 17 13.70 6.21 6.93
CA ALA A 17 12.28 5.93 6.74
C ALA A 17 11.40 7.18 6.93
N VAL A 18 11.78 8.08 7.84
CA VAL A 18 11.14 9.37 8.02
C VAL A 18 11.34 10.25 6.78
N ILE A 19 12.54 10.28 6.20
CA ILE A 19 12.78 10.98 4.92
C ILE A 19 11.97 10.35 3.78
N LEU A 20 11.89 9.01 3.70
CA LEU A 20 11.04 8.34 2.71
C LEU A 20 9.58 8.79 2.80
N ASP A 21 9.02 8.82 4.02
CA ASP A 21 7.64 9.25 4.29
C ASP A 21 7.40 10.72 3.89
N GLN A 22 8.41 11.59 3.98
CA GLN A 22 8.31 12.98 3.50
C GLN A 22 8.41 13.10 1.98
N MET A 23 9.29 12.31 1.35
CA MET A 23 9.55 12.42 -0.09
C MET A 23 8.49 11.71 -0.95
N PHE A 24 7.74 10.75 -0.40
CA PHE A 24 6.81 9.95 -1.18
C PHE A 24 5.53 9.61 -0.42
N SER A 25 4.39 9.71 -1.10
CA SER A 25 3.16 9.07 -0.66
C SER A 25 3.26 7.56 -0.84
N CYS A 26 3.22 6.82 0.26
CA CYS A 26 3.42 5.38 0.29
C CYS A 26 2.08 4.62 0.32
N VAL A 27 2.01 3.50 -0.39
CA VAL A 27 0.91 2.54 -0.30
C VAL A 27 1.44 1.32 0.43
N VAL A 28 0.93 1.10 1.64
CA VAL A 28 1.29 -0.06 2.46
C VAL A 28 0.38 -1.21 2.04
N THR A 29 0.98 -2.25 1.47
CA THR A 29 0.22 -3.43 1.04
C THR A 29 -0.18 -4.27 2.26
N PRO A 30 -1.37 -4.87 2.27
CA PRO A 30 -1.76 -5.87 3.28
C PRO A 30 -0.75 -7.00 3.48
N LEU A 31 -0.02 -7.40 2.43
CA LEU A 31 1.02 -8.42 2.52
C LEU A 31 2.14 -8.01 3.49
N PHE A 32 2.53 -6.73 3.49
CA PHE A 32 3.52 -6.23 4.43
C PHE A 32 3.09 -6.42 5.90
N PHE A 33 1.81 -6.22 6.22
CA PHE A 33 1.29 -6.44 7.57
C PHE A 33 1.38 -7.91 7.96
N VAL A 34 0.90 -8.78 7.08
CA VAL A 34 0.89 -10.22 7.32
C VAL A 34 2.31 -10.75 7.48
N GLU A 35 3.23 -10.35 6.62
CA GLU A 35 4.63 -10.72 6.71
C GLU A 35 5.31 -10.18 7.98
N THR A 36 4.99 -8.95 8.37
CA THR A 36 5.53 -8.33 9.58
C THR A 36 5.03 -9.06 10.82
N MET A 37 3.73 -9.33 10.91
CA MET A 37 3.12 -10.10 11.99
C MET A 37 3.69 -11.53 12.07
N ALA A 38 3.94 -12.15 10.92
CA ALA A 38 4.53 -13.49 10.83
C ALA A 38 5.97 -13.58 11.38
N ASP A 39 6.65 -12.47 11.66
CA ASP A 39 7.95 -12.48 12.36
C ASP A 39 7.83 -12.67 13.87
N LEU A 40 6.64 -12.49 14.47
CA LEU A 40 6.38 -12.80 15.89
C LEU A 40 6.65 -14.26 16.26
N THR A 41 6.70 -15.13 15.26
CA THR A 41 6.90 -16.58 15.42
C THR A 41 8.31 -17.04 15.09
N LYS A 42 9.17 -16.14 14.59
CA LYS A 42 10.54 -16.51 14.21
C LYS A 42 11.45 -16.53 15.44
N ALA A 43 12.33 -17.54 15.49
CA ALA A 43 13.52 -17.44 16.31
C ALA A 43 14.38 -16.28 15.78
N THR A 44 14.77 -15.38 16.67
CA THR A 44 15.53 -14.19 16.35
C THR A 44 17.03 -14.45 16.48
N GLU A 45 17.80 -13.91 15.55
CA GLU A 45 19.25 -13.90 15.66
C GLU A 45 19.70 -12.70 16.53
N ARG A 46 20.80 -12.86 17.27
CA ARG A 46 21.51 -11.78 17.99
C ARG A 46 20.73 -11.11 19.14
N GLY A 47 20.13 -11.91 20.02
CA GLY A 47 19.65 -11.44 21.34
C GLY A 47 18.48 -10.45 21.32
N ARG A 48 17.87 -10.18 20.15
CA ARG A 48 16.61 -9.42 20.07
C ARG A 48 15.42 -10.33 20.28
N THR A 49 14.29 -9.83 20.77
CA THR A 49 13.03 -10.59 20.78
C THR A 49 12.28 -10.41 19.45
N ALA A 50 11.35 -11.32 19.14
CA ALA A 50 10.52 -11.22 17.94
C ALA A 50 9.68 -9.91 17.94
N GLU A 51 9.22 -9.50 19.13
CA GLU A 51 8.55 -8.23 19.37
C GLU A 51 9.43 -7.03 19.03
N GLN A 52 10.73 -7.06 19.37
CA GLN A 52 11.66 -5.99 19.00
C GLN A 52 11.88 -5.90 17.49
N VAL A 53 11.86 -7.04 16.78
CA VAL A 53 11.95 -7.05 15.30
C VAL A 53 10.70 -6.43 14.69
N VAL A 54 9.52 -6.83 15.17
CA VAL A 54 8.24 -6.31 14.66
C VAL A 54 8.03 -4.85 15.04
N GLY A 55 8.32 -4.45 16.27
CA GLY A 55 8.26 -3.06 16.72
C GLY A 55 9.21 -2.16 15.94
N GLY A 56 10.45 -2.61 15.72
CA GLY A 56 11.40 -1.86 14.89
C GLY A 56 10.98 -1.74 13.42
N LEU A 57 10.22 -2.70 12.88
CA LEU A 57 9.60 -2.57 11.55
C LEU A 57 8.45 -1.57 11.57
N ALA A 58 7.57 -1.66 12.57
CA ALA A 58 6.45 -0.76 12.76
C ALA A 58 6.91 0.71 12.88
N GLU A 59 8.02 0.96 13.57
CA GLU A 59 8.62 2.29 13.73
C GLU A 59 9.08 2.90 12.40
N ARG A 60 9.57 2.05 11.48
CA ARG A 60 10.00 2.45 10.14
C ARG A 60 8.84 2.56 9.14
N THR A 61 7.66 2.03 9.44
CA THR A 61 6.52 2.17 8.53
C THR A 61 6.13 3.65 8.37
N PRO A 62 5.95 4.15 7.13
CA PRO A 62 5.40 5.47 6.86
C PRO A 62 4.08 5.71 7.61
N VAL A 63 3.86 6.93 8.10
CA VAL A 63 2.67 7.31 8.90
C VAL A 63 2.02 8.59 8.39
N ALA A 64 2.82 9.53 7.87
CA ALA A 64 2.37 10.85 7.47
C ALA A 64 1.67 10.83 6.12
N HIS A 65 2.31 10.20 5.15
CA HIS A 65 1.87 10.15 3.76
C HIS A 65 1.60 8.72 3.30
N SER A 66 1.08 7.87 4.20
CA SER A 66 0.82 6.46 3.92
C SER A 66 -0.67 6.15 3.76
N TYR A 67 -0.99 5.18 2.91
CA TYR A 67 -2.33 4.64 2.71
C TYR A 67 -2.27 3.12 2.75
N VAL A 68 -3.12 2.48 3.56
CA VAL A 68 -3.25 1.02 3.55
C VAL A 68 -4.16 0.62 2.40
N ASN A 69 -3.67 -0.24 1.51
CA ASN A 69 -4.49 -0.74 0.42
C ASN A 69 -5.45 -1.82 0.92
N THR A 70 -6.60 -1.95 0.28
CA THR A 70 -7.50 -3.09 0.48
C THR A 70 -6.81 -4.41 0.10
N TYR A 71 -7.17 -5.50 0.76
CA TYR A 71 -6.68 -6.84 0.41
C TYR A 71 -7.05 -7.20 -1.04
N HIS A 72 -6.10 -7.73 -1.80
CA HIS A 72 -6.25 -7.89 -3.25
C HIS A 72 -7.46 -8.76 -3.62
N GLN A 73 -7.75 -9.82 -2.86
CA GLN A 73 -8.92 -10.69 -3.12
C GLN A 73 -10.24 -9.91 -3.09
N GLN A 74 -10.40 -8.97 -2.15
CA GLN A 74 -11.61 -8.14 -2.11
C GLN A 74 -11.71 -7.27 -3.37
N VAL A 75 -10.60 -6.66 -3.80
CA VAL A 75 -10.58 -5.83 -5.00
C VAL A 75 -10.81 -6.67 -6.27
N VAL A 76 -10.28 -7.91 -6.33
CA VAL A 76 -10.57 -8.87 -7.41
C VAL A 76 -12.05 -9.22 -7.43
N LEU A 77 -12.65 -9.52 -6.27
CA LEU A 77 -14.06 -9.86 -6.17
C LEU A 77 -14.95 -8.70 -6.64
N ASP A 78 -14.68 -7.49 -6.18
CA ASP A 78 -15.42 -6.29 -6.59
C ASP A 78 -15.30 -6.07 -8.12
N ASP A 79 -14.10 -6.24 -8.67
CA ASP A 79 -13.83 -6.13 -10.11
C ASP A 79 -14.59 -7.21 -10.92
N LEU A 80 -14.57 -8.47 -10.47
CA LEU A 80 -15.33 -9.58 -11.08
C LEU A 80 -16.85 -9.44 -10.94
N LEU A 81 -17.33 -8.74 -9.92
CA LEU A 81 -18.73 -8.37 -9.77
C LEU A 81 -19.10 -7.14 -10.60
N GLY A 82 -18.17 -6.58 -11.39
CA GLY A 82 -18.41 -5.45 -12.26
C GLY A 82 -18.45 -4.09 -11.55
N HIS A 83 -17.99 -4.01 -10.29
CA HIS A 83 -17.74 -2.74 -9.58
C HIS A 83 -16.39 -2.16 -10.02
N ARG A 84 -16.23 -2.02 -11.33
CA ARG A 84 -14.97 -1.65 -11.97
C ARG A 84 -14.54 -0.23 -11.57
N ARG A 85 -13.24 -0.02 -11.48
CA ARG A 85 -12.65 1.32 -11.62
C ARG A 85 -12.36 1.54 -13.10
N ASP A 86 -12.79 2.67 -13.64
CA ASP A 86 -12.64 2.94 -15.07
C ASP A 86 -11.16 2.97 -15.51
N GLU A 87 -10.23 3.35 -14.63
CA GLU A 87 -8.78 3.18 -14.82
C GLU A 87 -8.04 2.90 -13.49
N PHE A 88 -7.04 2.00 -13.52
CA PHE A 88 -6.04 1.89 -12.44
C PHE A 88 -5.04 3.03 -12.57
N ASP A 89 -5.44 4.19 -12.06
CA ASP A 89 -4.72 5.47 -12.10
C ASP A 89 -3.57 5.58 -11.07
N HIS A 90 -3.02 4.44 -10.64
CA HIS A 90 -1.94 4.35 -9.64
C HIS A 90 -2.32 4.92 -8.26
N ARG A 91 -3.60 4.97 -7.94
CA ARG A 91 -4.11 5.31 -6.61
C ARG A 91 -4.53 4.07 -5.83
N PRO A 92 -4.34 4.02 -4.50
CA PRO A 92 -4.77 2.89 -3.70
C PRO A 92 -6.30 2.69 -3.74
N ALA A 93 -6.71 1.44 -3.66
CA ALA A 93 -8.03 1.06 -3.20
C ALA A 93 -8.06 1.15 -1.68
N VAL A 94 -8.84 2.09 -1.13
CA VAL A 94 -8.94 2.31 0.32
C VAL A 94 -10.36 2.02 0.78
N ALA A 95 -10.51 1.01 1.64
CA ALA A 95 -11.78 0.64 2.27
C ALA A 95 -12.08 1.49 3.52
N GLY A 96 -13.28 1.36 4.06
CA GLY A 96 -13.66 1.97 5.34
C GLY A 96 -14.01 3.46 5.28
N GLY A 97 -14.32 3.98 4.09
CA GLY A 97 -14.83 5.34 3.93
C GLY A 97 -16.23 5.45 4.53
N ILE A 98 -16.42 6.40 5.43
CA ILE A 98 -17.72 6.68 6.06
C ILE A 98 -18.38 7.82 5.28
N PRO A 99 -19.44 7.55 4.50
CA PRO A 99 -20.15 8.59 3.79
C PRO A 99 -20.91 9.49 4.78
N VAL A 100 -20.75 10.79 4.61
CA VAL A 100 -21.37 11.83 5.44
C VAL A 100 -21.97 12.91 4.56
N ARG A 101 -22.99 13.60 5.08
CA ARG A 101 -23.53 14.81 4.45
C ARG A 101 -23.49 15.96 5.44
N VAL A 102 -22.82 17.04 5.07
CA VAL A 102 -22.73 18.26 5.86
C VAL A 102 -23.11 19.42 4.96
N GLU A 103 -24.09 20.23 5.39
CA GLU A 103 -24.56 21.40 4.62
C GLU A 103 -25.02 21.03 3.19
N GLY A 104 -25.66 19.87 3.04
CA GLY A 104 -26.13 19.35 1.76
C GLY A 104 -25.04 18.72 0.88
N LYS A 105 -23.76 18.84 1.24
CA LYS A 105 -22.62 18.35 0.45
C LYS A 105 -22.21 16.95 0.87
N ALA A 106 -22.01 16.07 -0.12
CA ALA A 106 -21.47 14.74 0.08
C ALA A 106 -19.98 14.82 0.47
N GLY A 107 -19.62 14.04 1.48
CA GLY A 107 -18.25 13.87 1.93
C GLY A 107 -17.99 12.43 2.37
N VAL A 108 -16.70 12.09 2.47
CA VAL A 108 -16.25 10.79 2.97
C VAL A 108 -15.20 11.00 4.05
N VAL A 109 -15.37 10.31 5.18
CA VAL A 109 -14.42 10.33 6.29
C VAL A 109 -13.77 8.96 6.44
N TYR A 110 -12.45 8.92 6.30
CA TYR A 110 -11.64 7.76 6.59
C TYR A 110 -11.06 7.90 7.99
N ARG A 111 -11.47 6.98 8.87
CA ARG A 111 -10.85 6.82 10.18
C ARG A 111 -9.54 6.03 10.04
N LYS A 112 -8.81 5.95 11.13
CA LYS A 112 -7.65 5.09 11.23
C LYS A 112 -8.05 3.62 11.03
N SER A 113 -7.33 2.90 10.18
CA SER A 113 -7.62 1.50 9.89
C SER A 113 -7.13 0.57 11.03
N PRO A 114 -7.72 -0.63 11.17
CA PRO A 114 -7.26 -1.63 12.15
C PRO A 114 -5.76 -1.94 12.03
N GLU A 115 -5.25 -1.99 10.80
CA GLU A 115 -3.85 -2.18 10.47
C GLU A 115 -2.96 -1.06 11.04
N ARG A 116 -3.40 0.19 10.91
CA ARG A 116 -2.67 1.35 11.44
C ARG A 116 -2.72 1.38 12.97
N GLU A 117 -3.82 0.95 13.57
CA GLU A 117 -3.91 0.77 15.03
C GLU A 117 -2.95 -0.32 15.52
N ALA A 118 -2.80 -1.42 14.78
CA ALA A 118 -1.83 -2.46 15.10
C ALA A 118 -0.40 -1.93 15.07
N PHE A 119 -0.02 -1.18 14.03
CA PHE A 119 1.33 -0.60 13.99
C PHE A 119 1.63 0.33 15.15
N ASP A 120 0.68 1.19 15.53
CA ASP A 120 0.90 2.09 16.66
C ASP A 120 1.10 1.31 17.96
N ARG A 121 0.36 0.21 18.18
CA ARG A 121 0.62 -0.69 19.33
C ARG A 121 1.99 -1.36 19.25
N TRP A 122 2.36 -1.85 18.07
CA TRP A 122 3.64 -2.55 17.87
C TRP A 122 4.84 -1.64 18.08
N GLN A 123 4.74 -0.36 17.71
CA GLN A 123 5.76 0.65 18.01
C GLN A 123 6.00 0.79 19.53
N ASP A 124 4.94 0.70 20.33
CA ASP A 124 5.02 0.71 21.81
C ASP A 124 5.41 -0.64 22.42
N GLY A 125 5.75 -1.64 21.59
CA GLY A 125 6.02 -3.00 22.06
C GLY A 125 4.79 -3.74 22.60
N ARG A 126 3.58 -3.27 22.28
CA ARG A 126 2.31 -3.88 22.71
C ARG A 126 1.77 -4.79 21.62
N PHE A 127 1.52 -6.06 21.96
CA PHE A 127 1.06 -7.09 21.03
C PHE A 127 -0.15 -7.82 21.62
N LEU A 128 -1.10 -8.18 20.76
CA LEU A 128 -2.30 -8.92 21.17
C LEU A 128 -2.10 -10.43 20.94
N ASP A 129 -2.74 -11.26 21.77
CA ASP A 129 -2.68 -12.72 21.61
C ASP A 129 -3.30 -13.19 20.28
N VAL A 130 -4.34 -12.49 19.81
CA VAL A 130 -4.96 -12.78 18.50
C VAL A 130 -3.97 -12.61 17.35
N GLU A 131 -3.05 -11.63 17.44
CA GLU A 131 -2.01 -11.39 16.43
C GLU A 131 -0.99 -12.55 16.42
N ARG A 132 -0.66 -13.11 17.58
CA ARG A 132 0.21 -14.28 17.69
C ARG A 132 -0.44 -15.53 17.07
N ARG A 133 -1.72 -15.77 17.37
CA ARG A 133 -2.47 -16.90 16.80
C ARG A 133 -2.60 -16.76 15.28
N PHE A 134 -2.87 -15.56 14.79
CA PHE A 134 -2.89 -15.27 13.36
C PHE A 134 -1.53 -15.55 12.71
N ALA A 135 -0.43 -15.06 13.30
CA ALA A 135 0.93 -15.29 12.81
C ALA A 135 1.28 -16.79 12.74
N GLN A 136 0.88 -17.57 13.75
CA GLN A 136 1.07 -19.04 13.77
C GLN A 136 0.25 -19.73 12.67
N HIS A 137 -1.03 -19.37 12.54
CA HIS A 137 -1.90 -19.92 11.50
C HIS A 137 -1.36 -19.61 10.11
N TRP A 138 -0.99 -18.35 9.85
CA TRP A 138 -0.40 -17.93 8.58
C TRP A 138 0.86 -18.74 8.22
N ARG A 139 1.78 -18.94 9.18
CA ARG A 139 2.98 -19.77 8.98
C ARG A 139 2.63 -21.22 8.65
N ALA A 140 1.66 -21.80 9.36
CA ALA A 140 1.21 -23.16 9.10
C ALA A 140 0.61 -23.27 7.69
N SER A 141 -0.21 -22.29 7.28
CA SER A 141 -0.77 -22.24 5.93
C SER A 141 0.30 -22.13 4.84
N LEU A 142 1.34 -21.30 5.02
CA LEU A 142 2.47 -21.24 4.10
C LEU A 142 3.27 -22.55 4.03
N ALA A 143 3.47 -23.22 5.16
CA ALA A 143 4.18 -24.50 5.23
C ALA A 143 3.39 -25.66 4.59
N ALA A 144 2.06 -25.55 4.53
CA ALA A 144 1.19 -26.52 3.90
C ALA A 144 1.14 -26.42 2.36
N ILE A 145 1.71 -25.37 1.77
CA ILE A 145 1.74 -25.20 0.30
C ILE A 145 2.76 -26.17 -0.31
N ASP A 146 2.27 -27.18 -1.03
CA ASP A 146 3.10 -28.11 -1.79
C ASP A 146 3.45 -27.53 -3.18
N LEU A 147 4.42 -26.61 -3.19
CA LEU A 147 4.95 -26.03 -4.43
C LEU A 147 5.46 -27.09 -5.42
N PRO A 148 6.19 -28.16 -5.01
CA PRO A 148 6.59 -29.24 -5.92
C PRO A 148 5.40 -29.94 -6.61
N ALA A 149 4.30 -30.22 -5.89
CA ALA A 149 3.11 -30.81 -6.48
C ALA A 149 2.46 -29.88 -7.51
N ILE A 150 2.33 -28.58 -7.18
CA ILE A 150 1.80 -27.57 -8.10
C ILE A 150 2.68 -27.47 -9.35
N ALA A 151 4.01 -27.38 -9.17
CA ALA A 151 4.99 -27.34 -10.26
C ALA A 151 4.85 -28.55 -11.19
N LYS A 152 4.69 -29.75 -10.62
CA LYS A 152 4.50 -31.00 -11.36
C LYS A 152 3.19 -30.99 -12.16
N ALA A 153 2.09 -30.53 -11.56
CA ALA A 153 0.79 -30.44 -12.20
C ALA A 153 0.84 -29.51 -13.43
N TYR A 154 1.33 -28.27 -13.25
CA TYR A 154 1.46 -27.31 -14.35
C TYR A 154 2.42 -27.79 -15.45
N LYS A 155 3.52 -28.45 -15.07
CA LYS A 155 4.48 -29.02 -16.03
C LYS A 155 3.87 -30.12 -16.89
N ALA A 156 2.91 -30.87 -16.37
CA ALA A 156 2.21 -31.95 -17.08
C ALA A 156 1.18 -31.41 -18.10
N LEU A 157 0.66 -30.20 -17.88
CA LEU A 157 -0.29 -29.55 -18.80
C LEU A 157 0.37 -29.00 -20.07
N MET A 158 1.71 -28.88 -20.11
CA MET A 158 2.45 -28.28 -21.21
C MET A 158 3.29 -29.29 -22.01
N ARG A 159 3.24 -29.19 -23.34
CA ARG A 159 4.20 -29.86 -24.23
C ARG A 159 5.60 -29.30 -23.98
N ARG A 160 6.63 -30.12 -24.18
CA ARG A 160 8.02 -29.74 -23.90
C ARG A 160 8.47 -28.52 -24.72
N GLU A 161 7.98 -28.39 -25.94
CA GLU A 161 8.30 -27.32 -26.89
C GLU A 161 7.76 -25.95 -26.45
N ASP A 162 6.59 -25.95 -25.79
CA ASP A 162 5.86 -24.75 -25.36
C ASP A 162 6.36 -24.19 -24.01
N ARG A 163 7.31 -24.88 -23.37
CA ARG A 163 7.80 -24.53 -22.03
C ARG A 163 8.63 -23.24 -22.04
N PRO A 164 8.30 -22.24 -21.20
CA PRO A 164 9.06 -21.02 -21.12
C PRO A 164 10.48 -21.27 -20.57
N LYS A 165 11.47 -20.63 -21.20
CA LYS A 165 12.90 -20.72 -20.84
C LYS A 165 13.44 -19.48 -20.14
N SER A 166 12.60 -18.47 -19.94
CA SER A 166 12.95 -17.21 -19.28
C SER A 166 11.72 -16.61 -18.62
N HIS A 167 11.92 -15.74 -17.62
CA HIS A 167 10.84 -15.00 -16.98
C HIS A 167 9.99 -14.23 -18.00
N ARG A 168 10.63 -13.60 -18.99
CA ARG A 168 9.92 -12.90 -20.08
C ARG A 168 9.01 -13.84 -20.86
N ALA A 169 9.52 -15.00 -21.28
CA ALA A 169 8.73 -15.98 -22.02
C ALA A 169 7.56 -16.53 -21.18
N ALA A 170 7.77 -16.73 -19.86
CA ALA A 170 6.71 -17.12 -18.94
C ALA A 170 5.63 -16.04 -18.83
N ARG A 171 6.02 -14.76 -18.70
CA ARG A 171 5.07 -13.64 -18.65
C ARG A 171 4.27 -13.53 -19.94
N ASP A 172 4.94 -13.62 -21.09
CA ASP A 172 4.27 -13.55 -22.39
C ASP A 172 3.28 -14.70 -22.59
N LEU A 173 3.60 -15.90 -22.07
CA LEU A 173 2.68 -17.04 -22.10
C LEU A 173 1.50 -16.85 -21.14
N ALA A 174 1.75 -16.41 -19.89
CA ALA A 174 0.69 -16.10 -18.92
C ALA A 174 -0.30 -15.08 -19.50
N ARG A 175 0.21 -14.00 -20.09
CA ARG A 175 -0.63 -12.99 -20.74
C ARG A 175 -1.50 -13.57 -21.85
N ARG A 176 -0.93 -14.42 -22.72
CA ARG A 176 -1.71 -15.11 -23.77
C ARG A 176 -2.79 -16.02 -23.20
N MET A 177 -2.55 -16.67 -22.06
CA MET A 177 -3.54 -17.53 -21.40
C MET A 177 -4.72 -16.71 -20.87
N VAL A 178 -4.46 -15.53 -20.29
CA VAL A 178 -5.50 -14.59 -19.85
C VAL A 178 -6.29 -14.04 -21.04
N ASP A 179 -5.57 -13.68 -22.11
CA ASP A 179 -6.09 -12.99 -23.29
C ASP A 179 -6.63 -13.94 -24.39
N ALA A 180 -6.68 -15.25 -24.16
CA ALA A 180 -7.03 -16.25 -25.18
C ALA A 180 -8.47 -16.10 -25.70
N GLY A 181 -8.63 -15.21 -26.67
CA GLY A 181 -9.90 -14.88 -27.33
C GLY A 181 -10.61 -16.13 -27.82
N GLY A 182 -11.84 -16.31 -27.38
CA GLY A 182 -12.66 -17.50 -27.66
C GLY A 182 -12.80 -18.47 -26.48
N GLN A 183 -12.05 -18.27 -25.38
CA GLN A 183 -12.19 -19.02 -24.13
C GLN A 183 -12.51 -18.12 -22.92
N ASN A 184 -13.14 -16.95 -23.15
CA ASN A 184 -13.40 -15.94 -22.11
C ASN A 184 -14.07 -16.52 -20.85
N TYR A 185 -15.03 -17.44 -21.02
CA TYR A 185 -15.66 -18.13 -19.89
C TYR A 185 -14.65 -18.91 -19.03
N ARG A 186 -13.68 -19.59 -19.65
CA ARG A 186 -12.62 -20.31 -18.94
C ARG A 186 -11.67 -19.35 -18.23
N SER A 187 -11.38 -18.17 -18.79
CA SER A 187 -10.57 -17.16 -18.11
C SER A 187 -11.25 -16.66 -16.83
N VAL A 188 -12.57 -16.46 -16.86
CA VAL A 188 -13.34 -16.07 -15.66
C VAL A 188 -13.35 -17.19 -14.60
N LEU A 189 -13.57 -18.44 -15.02
CA LEU A 189 -13.48 -19.59 -14.10
C LEU A 189 -12.08 -19.73 -13.50
N LEU A 190 -11.05 -19.60 -14.32
CA LEU A 190 -9.67 -19.69 -13.86
C LEU A 190 -9.31 -18.53 -12.91
N ALA A 191 -9.81 -17.32 -13.16
CA ALA A 191 -9.66 -16.20 -12.23
C ALA A 191 -10.35 -16.50 -10.89
N HIS A 192 -11.58 -17.01 -10.93
CA HIS A 192 -12.31 -17.40 -9.72
C HIS A 192 -11.53 -18.45 -8.92
N ASP A 193 -11.07 -19.52 -9.57
CA ASP A 193 -10.44 -20.65 -8.89
C ASP A 193 -9.00 -20.35 -8.43
N LEU A 194 -8.18 -19.71 -9.29
CA LEU A 194 -6.76 -19.48 -8.98
C LEU A 194 -6.56 -18.33 -7.99
N LEU A 195 -7.44 -17.33 -8.03
CA LEU A 195 -7.41 -16.19 -7.09
C LEU A 195 -8.20 -16.46 -5.81
N ASP A 196 -8.72 -17.69 -5.65
CA ASP A 196 -9.40 -18.18 -4.45
C ASP A 196 -10.61 -17.30 -4.09
N MET A 197 -11.49 -17.09 -5.07
CA MET A 197 -12.74 -16.36 -4.89
C MET A 197 -13.80 -17.23 -4.18
N PRO A 198 -14.72 -16.62 -3.41
CA PRO A 198 -15.77 -17.35 -2.71
C PRO A 198 -16.68 -18.12 -3.70
N SER A 199 -16.86 -19.42 -3.46
CA SER A 199 -17.63 -20.29 -4.36
C SER A 199 -19.10 -19.87 -4.53
N ASP A 200 -19.68 -19.21 -3.53
CA ASP A 200 -21.03 -18.65 -3.58
C ASP A 200 -21.14 -17.42 -4.47
N ALA A 201 -20.04 -16.72 -4.75
CA ALA A 201 -20.00 -15.58 -5.66
C ALA A 201 -20.01 -15.97 -7.14
N LEU A 202 -19.62 -17.21 -7.49
CA LEU A 202 -19.42 -17.64 -8.87
C LEU A 202 -20.65 -17.44 -9.76
N ALA A 203 -21.83 -17.82 -9.26
CA ALA A 203 -23.06 -17.71 -10.04
C ALA A 203 -23.38 -16.25 -10.42
N GLU A 204 -23.14 -15.33 -9.48
CA GLU A 204 -23.37 -13.90 -9.69
C GLU A 204 -22.31 -13.29 -10.62
N ILE A 205 -21.03 -13.65 -10.46
CA ILE A 205 -19.93 -13.23 -11.36
C ILE A 205 -20.27 -13.62 -12.81
N ILE A 206 -20.63 -14.89 -13.04
CA ILE A 206 -20.96 -15.37 -14.38
C ILE A 206 -22.21 -14.67 -14.93
N ARG A 207 -23.22 -14.43 -14.08
CA ARG A 207 -24.44 -13.71 -14.50
C ARG A 207 -24.11 -12.30 -14.97
N ARG A 208 -23.35 -11.52 -14.19
CA ARG A 208 -22.99 -10.14 -14.52
C ARG A 208 -22.09 -10.06 -15.75
N TRP A 209 -21.10 -10.95 -15.85
CA TRP A 209 -20.23 -11.05 -17.01
C TRP A 209 -21.01 -11.36 -18.31
N ARG A 210 -22.00 -12.25 -18.26
CA ARG A 210 -22.89 -12.54 -19.40
C ARG A 210 -23.75 -11.35 -19.79
N ILE A 211 -24.30 -10.62 -18.80
CA ILE A 211 -25.09 -9.40 -19.05
C ILE A 211 -24.23 -8.33 -19.74
N ALA A 212 -22.94 -8.24 -19.40
CA ALA A 212 -21.99 -7.33 -20.04
C ALA A 212 -21.59 -7.75 -21.48
N GLY A 213 -22.18 -8.83 -22.03
CA GLY A 213 -21.90 -9.30 -23.39
C GLY A 213 -20.77 -10.33 -23.48
N ALA A 214 -20.39 -10.94 -22.35
CA ALA A 214 -19.28 -11.90 -22.26
C ALA A 214 -17.92 -11.40 -22.81
N PRO A 215 -17.48 -10.16 -22.47
CA PRO A 215 -16.22 -9.61 -22.96
C PRO A 215 -15.01 -10.40 -22.45
N SER A 216 -13.82 -10.07 -22.95
CA SER A 216 -12.58 -10.66 -22.42
C SER A 216 -12.42 -10.34 -20.93
N LEU A 217 -11.71 -11.17 -20.17
CA LEU A 217 -11.49 -10.91 -18.74
C LEU A 217 -10.81 -9.55 -18.52
N ARG A 218 -9.85 -9.18 -19.37
CA ARG A 218 -9.13 -7.91 -19.27
C ARG A 218 -10.00 -6.68 -19.52
N GLU A 219 -11.01 -6.81 -20.37
CA GLU A 219 -11.98 -5.74 -20.63
C GLU A 219 -13.03 -5.68 -19.52
N TYR A 220 -13.46 -6.83 -19.02
CA TYR A 220 -14.50 -6.93 -17.99
C TYR A 220 -14.02 -6.56 -16.59
N ALA A 221 -12.90 -7.15 -16.18
CA ALA A 221 -12.32 -7.13 -14.85
C ALA A 221 -10.78 -7.01 -14.98
N PRO A 222 -10.27 -5.81 -15.36
CA PRO A 222 -8.85 -5.59 -15.64
C PRO A 222 -7.92 -5.86 -14.45
N TYR A 223 -8.37 -5.69 -13.21
CA TYR A 223 -7.57 -6.05 -12.03
C TYR A 223 -7.50 -7.55 -11.85
N ALA A 224 -8.63 -8.26 -11.97
CA ALA A 224 -8.65 -9.70 -11.89
C ALA A 224 -7.77 -10.33 -12.98
N ALA A 225 -7.78 -9.77 -14.18
CA ALA A 225 -6.87 -10.16 -15.27
C ALA A 225 -5.39 -9.95 -14.90
N HIS A 226 -5.04 -8.83 -14.27
CA HIS A 226 -3.67 -8.55 -13.80
C HIS A 226 -3.22 -9.55 -12.73
N CYS A 227 -4.04 -9.77 -11.69
CA CYS A 227 -3.73 -10.73 -10.63
C CYS A 227 -3.60 -12.16 -11.19
N LEU A 228 -4.51 -12.56 -12.09
CA LEU A 228 -4.44 -13.87 -12.74
C LEU A 228 -3.17 -14.01 -13.59
N GLU A 229 -2.75 -12.98 -14.31
CA GLU A 229 -1.52 -12.98 -15.10
C GLU A 229 -0.28 -13.18 -14.22
N VAL A 230 -0.23 -12.52 -13.05
CA VAL A 230 0.85 -12.65 -12.06
C VAL A 230 0.92 -14.08 -11.51
N ASP A 231 -0.22 -14.66 -11.13
CA ASP A 231 -0.26 -16.01 -10.57
C ASP A 231 0.10 -17.06 -11.61
N LEU A 232 -0.44 -16.96 -12.83
CA LEU A 232 -0.05 -17.84 -13.93
C LEU A 232 1.44 -17.72 -14.27
N PHE A 233 1.99 -16.50 -14.26
CA PHE A 233 3.43 -16.30 -14.43
C PHE A 233 4.24 -17.04 -13.35
N PHE A 234 3.82 -16.97 -12.09
CA PHE A 234 4.47 -17.67 -10.99
C PHE A 234 4.46 -19.18 -11.22
N GLU A 235 3.29 -19.76 -11.50
CA GLU A 235 3.14 -21.21 -11.71
C GLU A 235 3.93 -21.70 -12.94
N LEU A 236 3.99 -20.90 -14.00
CA LEU A 236 4.82 -21.16 -15.17
C LEU A 236 6.32 -21.08 -14.84
N CYS A 237 6.75 -20.12 -14.04
CA CYS A 237 8.15 -20.03 -13.63
C CYS A 237 8.55 -21.18 -12.70
N LEU A 238 7.67 -21.55 -11.76
CA LEU A 238 7.85 -22.64 -10.83
C LEU A 238 8.00 -23.98 -11.56
N SER A 239 7.03 -24.31 -12.42
CA SER A 239 7.00 -25.57 -13.19
C SER A 239 8.17 -25.76 -14.17
N ASN A 240 8.86 -24.66 -14.52
CA ASN A 240 9.99 -24.65 -15.43
C ASN A 240 11.34 -24.37 -14.75
N GLY A 241 11.39 -24.33 -13.42
CA GLY A 241 12.62 -24.14 -12.65
C GLY A 241 13.25 -22.76 -12.81
N LEU A 242 12.46 -21.75 -13.22
CA LEU A 242 12.87 -20.35 -13.30
C LEU A 242 12.79 -19.68 -11.91
N ILE A 243 11.88 -20.17 -11.06
CA ILE A 243 11.78 -19.84 -9.64
C ILE A 243 11.91 -21.15 -8.85
N SER A 244 12.60 -21.10 -7.72
CA SER A 244 12.78 -22.26 -6.84
C SER A 244 11.45 -22.70 -6.21
N ASP A 245 11.16 -24.00 -6.27
CA ASP A 245 10.02 -24.66 -5.64
C ASP A 245 10.25 -25.05 -4.17
N GLN A 246 11.44 -24.77 -3.65
CA GLN A 246 11.82 -25.09 -2.27
C GLN A 246 11.60 -23.92 -1.30
N ARG A 247 11.13 -22.76 -1.78
CA ARG A 247 10.92 -21.55 -0.97
C ARG A 247 9.46 -21.10 -1.04
N PRO A 248 8.61 -21.54 -0.08
CA PRO A 248 7.21 -21.10 0.00
C PRO A 248 7.02 -19.59 0.05
N SER A 249 7.99 -18.85 0.63
CA SER A 249 7.96 -17.39 0.69
C SER A 249 7.90 -16.72 -0.69
N ASN A 250 8.43 -17.36 -1.74
CA ASN A 250 8.41 -16.81 -3.10
C ASN A 250 6.99 -16.51 -3.59
N ARG A 251 5.97 -17.26 -3.12
CA ARG A 251 4.57 -16.98 -3.44
C ARG A 251 4.13 -15.63 -2.87
N VAL A 252 4.48 -15.37 -1.60
CA VAL A 252 4.19 -14.10 -0.92
C VAL A 252 4.93 -12.95 -1.56
N ASP A 253 6.22 -13.15 -1.91
CA ASP A 253 7.02 -12.15 -2.62
C ASP A 253 6.31 -11.77 -3.94
N ILE A 254 5.97 -12.75 -4.78
CA ILE A 254 5.29 -12.47 -6.05
C ILE A 254 3.92 -11.80 -5.88
N SER A 255 3.18 -12.09 -4.81
CA SER A 255 1.89 -11.42 -4.54
C SER A 255 2.02 -9.90 -4.34
N TYR A 256 3.20 -9.35 -4.03
CA TYR A 256 3.40 -7.89 -4.06
C TYR A 256 3.12 -7.30 -5.44
N LEU A 257 3.31 -8.06 -6.52
CA LEU A 257 3.04 -7.63 -7.88
C LEU A 257 1.55 -7.40 -8.14
N HIS A 258 0.65 -8.02 -7.37
CA HIS A 258 -0.79 -7.72 -7.43
C HIS A 258 -1.08 -6.24 -7.16
N TYR A 259 -0.22 -5.56 -6.41
CA TYR A 259 -0.41 -4.18 -6.00
C TYR A 259 0.21 -3.14 -6.95
N LEU A 260 0.88 -3.58 -8.02
CA LEU A 260 1.44 -2.67 -9.03
C LEU A 260 0.40 -1.69 -9.60
N PRO A 261 -0.85 -2.06 -9.91
CA PRO A 261 -1.84 -1.12 -10.45
C PRO A 261 -2.14 0.08 -9.53
N PHE A 262 -1.75 0.02 -8.26
CA PHE A 262 -1.99 1.08 -7.26
C PHE A 262 -0.76 1.95 -6.96
N ALA A 263 0.30 1.83 -7.75
CA ALA A 263 1.51 2.62 -7.53
C ALA A 263 2.33 2.85 -8.81
N ASP A 264 2.99 4.00 -8.85
CA ASP A 264 3.91 4.34 -9.93
C ASP A 264 5.37 3.99 -9.63
N ILE A 265 5.70 3.69 -8.37
CA ILE A 265 7.03 3.19 -7.99
C ILE A 265 6.87 1.92 -7.16
N PHE A 266 7.60 0.87 -7.51
CA PHE A 266 7.81 -0.28 -6.65
C PHE A 266 9.28 -0.37 -6.24
N VAL A 267 9.52 -0.32 -4.92
CA VAL A 267 10.86 -0.47 -4.35
C VAL A 267 11.02 -1.85 -3.71
N SER A 268 12.10 -2.54 -4.03
CA SER A 268 12.47 -3.77 -3.32
C SER A 268 13.97 -4.01 -3.30
N GLY A 269 14.46 -4.62 -2.23
CA GLY A 269 15.81 -5.17 -2.13
C GLY A 269 15.94 -6.64 -2.56
N ASP A 270 14.86 -7.25 -3.05
CA ASP A 270 14.80 -8.67 -3.39
C ASP A 270 15.09 -8.94 -4.88
N LYS A 271 15.89 -9.97 -5.15
CA LYS A 271 16.33 -10.32 -6.51
C LYS A 271 15.20 -10.88 -7.36
N LEU A 272 14.22 -11.57 -6.77
CA LEU A 272 13.03 -12.05 -7.45
C LEU A 272 12.18 -10.87 -7.93
N HIS A 273 11.94 -9.88 -7.07
CA HIS A 273 11.27 -8.64 -7.49
C HIS A 273 12.03 -7.92 -8.61
N ARG A 274 13.36 -7.80 -8.50
CA ARG A 274 14.19 -7.20 -9.54
C ARG A 274 14.07 -7.90 -10.90
N ALA A 275 13.86 -9.22 -10.91
CA ALA A 275 13.68 -10.00 -12.13
C ALA A 275 12.23 -9.99 -12.67
N ALA A 276 11.24 -10.01 -11.78
CA ALA A 276 9.83 -10.19 -12.13
C ALA A 276 9.10 -8.86 -12.32
N ALA A 277 9.24 -7.89 -11.40
CA ALA A 277 8.44 -6.67 -11.40
C ALA A 277 8.51 -5.89 -12.71
N PRO A 278 9.70 -5.65 -13.32
CA PRO A 278 9.79 -4.91 -14.58
C PRO A 278 8.99 -5.52 -15.75
N LEU A 279 8.61 -6.79 -15.67
CA LEU A 279 7.82 -7.45 -16.71
C LEU A 279 6.34 -7.03 -16.68
N PHE A 280 5.86 -6.53 -15.54
CA PHE A 280 4.46 -6.16 -15.28
C PHE A 280 4.24 -4.64 -15.19
N LEU A 281 5.30 -3.84 -15.26
CA LEU A 281 5.21 -2.39 -15.23
C LEU A 281 4.77 -1.83 -16.59
N ASN A 282 3.97 -0.77 -16.54
CA ASN A 282 3.72 0.10 -17.70
C ASN A 282 4.72 1.26 -17.77
N ASP A 283 4.65 2.06 -18.84
CA ASP A 283 5.62 3.14 -19.13
C ASP A 283 5.67 4.25 -18.07
N ARG A 284 4.59 4.43 -17.30
CA ARG A 284 4.51 5.40 -16.20
C ARG A 284 5.10 4.88 -14.89
N GLN A 285 5.27 3.56 -14.76
CA GLN A 285 5.76 2.95 -13.53
C GLN A 285 7.27 2.71 -13.58
N ARG A 286 7.89 2.61 -12.40
CA ARG A 286 9.32 2.34 -12.24
C ARG A 286 9.56 1.31 -11.14
N PHE A 287 10.42 0.35 -11.43
CA PHE A 287 11.04 -0.47 -10.40
C PHE A 287 12.29 0.25 -9.90
N VAL A 288 12.45 0.33 -8.58
CA VAL A 288 13.60 0.97 -7.94
C VAL A 288 14.30 -0.05 -7.07
N TRP A 289 15.62 -0.17 -7.26
CA TRP A 289 16.43 -1.06 -6.45
C TRP A 289 16.61 -0.48 -5.04
N GLY A 290 16.19 -1.23 -4.03
CA GLY A 290 16.14 -0.77 -2.63
C GLY A 290 17.46 -0.18 -2.11
N PRO A 291 18.61 -0.83 -2.32
CA PRO A 291 19.91 -0.29 -1.93
C PRO A 291 20.22 1.10 -2.52
N ASP A 292 19.82 1.36 -3.76
CA ASP A 292 20.09 2.63 -4.43
C ASP A 292 19.23 3.75 -3.84
N LEU A 293 17.95 3.46 -3.57
CA LEU A 293 17.06 4.42 -2.89
C LEU A 293 17.51 4.66 -1.44
N LYS A 294 17.90 3.62 -0.72
CA LYS A 294 18.43 3.75 0.64
C LYS A 294 19.65 4.68 0.66
N ALA A 295 20.60 4.49 -0.26
CA ALA A 295 21.80 5.33 -0.32
C ALA A 295 21.43 6.81 -0.54
N ASP A 296 20.47 7.10 -1.41
CA ASP A 296 20.05 8.47 -1.67
C ASP A 296 19.25 9.08 -0.51
N LEU A 297 18.41 8.28 0.17
CA LEU A 297 17.73 8.69 1.40
C LEU A 297 18.72 9.04 2.52
N ALA A 298 19.83 8.31 2.64
CA ALA A 298 20.88 8.61 3.60
C ALA A 298 21.57 9.96 3.29
N VAL A 299 21.80 10.27 2.01
CA VAL A 299 22.33 11.57 1.56
C VAL A 299 21.36 12.70 1.92
N LEU A 300 20.07 12.54 1.64
CA LEU A 300 19.05 13.53 2.00
C LEU A 300 18.94 13.71 3.51
N ASN A 301 18.95 12.62 4.28
CA ASN A 301 18.94 12.69 5.74
C ASN A 301 20.13 13.49 6.27
N ALA A 302 21.34 13.23 5.78
CA ALA A 302 22.54 13.97 6.15
C ALA A 302 22.46 15.45 5.74
N HIS A 303 21.91 15.75 4.56
CA HIS A 303 21.70 17.12 4.10
C HIS A 303 20.81 17.90 5.08
N PHE A 304 19.62 17.38 5.40
CA PHE A 304 18.70 18.05 6.31
C PHE A 304 19.28 18.14 7.73
N ALA A 305 20.01 17.12 8.20
CA ALA A 305 20.59 17.08 9.55
C ALA A 305 21.64 18.19 9.76
N ASN A 306 22.34 18.58 8.68
CA ASN A 306 23.35 19.63 8.68
C ASN A 306 22.76 21.06 8.57
N LEU A 307 21.44 21.21 8.45
CA LEU A 307 20.81 22.54 8.43
C LEU A 307 20.84 23.21 9.81
N PRO A 308 20.87 24.55 9.87
CA PRO A 308 20.84 25.29 11.13
C PRO A 308 19.64 24.91 12.01
N GLU A 309 19.83 24.92 13.33
CA GLU A 309 18.80 24.53 14.31
C GLU A 309 17.51 25.37 14.16
N VAL A 310 17.63 26.64 13.79
CA VAL A 310 16.50 27.54 13.52
C VAL A 310 15.61 27.06 12.36
N LEU A 311 16.18 26.33 11.39
CA LEU A 311 15.38 25.72 10.31
C LEU A 311 14.77 24.40 10.77
N LYS A 312 15.53 23.57 11.49
CA LYS A 312 15.04 22.29 12.03
C LYS A 312 13.91 22.47 13.05
N SER A 313 13.91 23.56 13.82
CA SER A 313 12.85 23.87 14.79
C SER A 313 11.48 24.16 14.15
N LYS A 314 11.43 24.38 12.83
CA LYS A 314 10.16 24.52 12.09
C LYS A 314 9.45 23.17 11.88
N GLY A 315 10.12 22.05 12.18
CA GLY A 315 9.59 20.72 11.99
C GLY A 315 9.83 20.20 10.57
N LEU A 316 9.94 18.87 10.46
CA LEU A 316 10.32 18.22 9.22
C LEU A 316 9.28 18.39 8.10
N PHE A 317 7.98 18.46 8.41
CA PHE A 317 6.93 18.69 7.41
C PHE A 317 7.12 20.00 6.63
N THR A 318 7.63 21.03 7.28
CA THR A 318 7.91 22.32 6.64
C THR A 318 9.29 22.33 6.00
N LEU A 319 10.25 21.61 6.58
CA LEU A 319 11.64 21.61 6.14
C LEU A 319 11.88 20.78 4.88
N ALA A 320 11.22 19.63 4.79
CA ALA A 320 11.45 18.58 3.79
C ALA A 320 10.18 18.30 2.97
N ASP A 321 9.46 19.36 2.57
CA ASP A 321 8.27 19.28 1.71
C ASP A 321 8.59 18.82 0.28
N ARG A 322 9.86 18.91 -0.12
CA ARG A 322 10.41 18.42 -1.39
C ARG A 322 11.92 18.18 -1.26
N PRO A 323 12.56 17.51 -2.25
CA PRO A 323 14.01 17.39 -2.27
C PRO A 323 14.68 18.77 -2.39
N PRO A 324 15.94 18.92 -1.95
CA PRO A 324 16.73 20.11 -2.24
C PRO A 324 16.86 20.34 -3.76
N VAL A 325 16.77 21.58 -4.23
CA VAL A 325 16.74 21.91 -5.67
C VAL A 325 18.05 21.51 -6.36
N ASP A 326 19.16 21.60 -5.64
CA ASP A 326 20.51 21.20 -6.04
C ASP A 326 20.75 19.68 -5.93
N HIS A 327 19.83 18.92 -5.31
CA HIS A 327 19.92 17.47 -5.28
C HIS A 327 19.76 16.87 -6.68
N GLN A 328 20.70 16.00 -7.06
CA GLN A 328 20.72 15.31 -8.36
C GLN A 328 20.67 13.78 -8.21
N GLY A 329 20.31 13.30 -7.02
CA GLY A 329 20.20 11.86 -6.74
C GLY A 329 18.96 11.20 -7.31
N LEU A 330 18.81 9.92 -6.99
CA LEU A 330 17.69 9.09 -7.45
C LEU A 330 16.32 9.67 -7.08
N VAL A 331 16.15 10.17 -5.87
CA VAL A 331 14.90 10.80 -5.40
C VAL A 331 14.54 12.00 -6.28
N ALA A 332 15.52 12.84 -6.63
CA ALA A 332 15.30 13.99 -7.50
C ALA A 332 14.84 13.56 -8.90
N GLY A 333 15.46 12.52 -9.48
CA GLY A 333 15.04 11.96 -10.76
C GLY A 333 13.65 11.33 -10.74
N LEU A 334 13.26 10.68 -9.63
CA LEU A 334 11.90 10.17 -9.44
C LEU A 334 10.89 11.31 -9.35
N TRP A 335 11.24 12.41 -8.69
CA TRP A 335 10.41 13.62 -8.62
C TRP A 335 10.29 14.32 -9.98
N ASP A 336 11.37 14.40 -10.77
CA ASP A 336 11.37 14.99 -12.11
C ASP A 336 10.32 14.32 -13.03
N GLY A 337 10.19 12.99 -12.95
CA GLY A 337 9.20 12.25 -13.74
C GLY A 337 7.76 12.37 -13.24
N ARG A 338 7.54 12.69 -11.97
CA ARG A 338 6.23 12.65 -11.30
C ARG A 338 5.60 14.03 -11.09
N MET A 339 6.45 15.02 -10.84
CA MET A 339 6.08 16.40 -10.54
C MET A 339 6.92 17.36 -11.39
N PRO A 340 6.74 17.39 -12.72
CA PRO A 340 7.50 18.29 -13.59
C PRO A 340 7.43 19.75 -13.07
N GLY A 341 8.59 20.40 -12.96
CA GLY A 341 8.69 21.77 -12.44
C GLY A 341 8.78 21.90 -10.92
N TRP A 342 8.90 20.81 -10.16
CA TRP A 342 9.08 20.86 -8.69
C TRP A 342 10.35 21.65 -8.26
N ARG A 343 11.36 21.67 -9.15
CA ARG A 343 12.62 22.41 -8.99
C ARG A 343 12.44 23.92 -9.12
N ASP A 344 11.42 24.35 -9.86
CA ASP A 344 11.12 25.77 -10.00
C ASP A 344 10.49 26.25 -8.68
N ARG A 345 11.19 27.16 -8.00
CA ARG A 345 10.61 27.85 -6.83
C ARG A 345 9.49 28.77 -7.32
N LYS A 346 8.27 28.24 -7.43
CA LYS A 346 7.09 29.09 -7.33
C LYS A 346 7.11 29.70 -5.92
N PRO A 347 6.90 31.02 -5.77
CA PRO A 347 6.69 31.59 -4.45
C PRO A 347 5.59 30.78 -3.77
N ILE A 348 5.82 30.42 -2.50
CA ILE A 348 4.79 29.77 -1.66
C ILE A 348 3.52 30.58 -1.90
N GLY A 349 2.47 29.94 -2.42
CA GLY A 349 1.20 30.60 -2.68
C GLY A 349 0.78 31.39 -1.43
N LYS A 350 0.00 32.47 -1.58
CA LYS A 350 -0.44 33.31 -0.46
C LYS A 350 -0.69 32.45 0.77
N THR A 351 0.08 32.69 1.84
CA THR A 351 -0.15 32.05 3.13
C THR A 351 -1.63 32.19 3.43
N MET A 352 -2.28 31.07 3.67
CA MET A 352 -3.71 31.03 3.94
C MET A 352 -4.02 32.01 5.06
N SER A 353 -5.09 32.81 4.89
CA SER A 353 -5.46 33.74 5.95
C SER A 353 -5.85 32.95 7.21
N PRO A 354 -5.62 33.49 8.42
CA PRO A 354 -6.05 32.82 9.65
C PRO A 354 -7.56 32.51 9.67
N GLU A 355 -8.37 33.33 8.98
CA GLU A 355 -9.81 33.11 8.83
C GLU A 355 -10.12 31.90 7.93
N ASP A 356 -9.42 31.77 6.80
CA ASP A 356 -9.56 30.62 5.90
C ASP A 356 -9.11 29.33 6.57
N GLU A 357 -8.00 29.37 7.32
CA GLU A 357 -7.51 28.24 8.09
C GLU A 357 -8.52 27.81 9.16
N ALA A 358 -9.04 28.76 9.94
CA ALA A 358 -10.07 28.49 10.94
C ALA A 358 -11.34 27.90 10.31
N ARG A 359 -11.73 28.36 9.11
CA ARG A 359 -12.87 27.83 8.36
C ARG A 359 -12.65 26.37 7.93
N ILE A 360 -11.47 26.04 7.38
CA ILE A 360 -11.13 24.67 6.99
C ILE A 360 -11.11 23.74 8.21
N VAL A 361 -10.51 24.19 9.32
CA VAL A 361 -10.50 23.43 10.58
C VAL A 361 -11.91 23.20 11.11
N ALA A 362 -12.76 24.23 11.14
CA ALA A 362 -14.15 24.10 11.58
C ALA A 362 -14.95 23.14 10.69
N GLN A 363 -14.76 23.21 9.37
CA GLN A 363 -15.41 22.30 8.42
C GLN A 363 -14.95 20.84 8.64
N SER A 364 -13.64 20.63 8.82
CA SER A 364 -13.05 19.32 9.12
C SER A 364 -13.67 18.71 10.39
N ARG A 365 -13.81 19.52 11.46
CA ARG A 365 -14.47 19.10 12.70
C ARG A 365 -15.92 18.69 12.49
N ARG A 366 -16.71 19.46 11.74
CA ARG A 366 -18.13 19.14 11.47
C ARG A 366 -18.27 17.79 10.74
N LEU A 367 -17.45 17.55 9.72
CA LEU A 367 -17.43 16.29 8.98
C LEU A 367 -17.00 15.12 9.88
N HIS A 368 -15.97 15.31 10.71
CA HIS A 368 -15.54 14.30 11.68
C HIS A 368 -16.64 13.95 12.69
N GLN A 369 -17.29 14.95 13.27
CA GLN A 369 -18.40 14.76 14.20
C GLN A 369 -19.58 14.07 13.51
N ALA A 370 -19.92 14.43 12.27
CA ALA A 370 -20.98 13.75 11.51
C ALA A 370 -20.69 12.25 11.35
N ALA A 371 -19.43 11.90 11.06
CA ALA A 371 -19.00 10.50 10.96
C ALA A 371 -19.05 9.77 12.32
N GLN A 372 -18.76 10.44 13.44
CA GLN A 372 -18.83 9.86 14.79
C GLN A 372 -20.25 9.51 15.22
N HIS A 373 -21.21 10.39 14.94
CA HIS A 373 -22.61 10.23 15.40
C HIS A 373 -23.46 9.33 14.50
N GLY A 374 -22.85 8.50 13.65
CA GLY A 374 -23.56 7.52 12.84
C GLY A 374 -24.54 8.11 11.82
N ARG A 375 -24.38 9.38 11.43
CA ARG A 375 -25.11 9.99 10.31
C ARG A 375 -24.53 9.50 8.98
N HIS A 376 -24.58 8.18 8.79
CA HIS A 376 -24.23 7.52 7.55
C HIS A 376 -25.21 8.01 6.49
N ALA A 377 -24.70 8.77 5.53
CA ALA A 377 -25.46 9.13 4.34
C ALA A 377 -25.30 8.01 3.30
N GLU A 378 -26.32 7.73 2.51
CA GLU A 378 -26.09 7.01 1.26
C GLU A 378 -25.47 7.99 0.25
N LEU A 379 -24.36 7.57 -0.38
CA LEU A 379 -23.88 8.23 -1.57
C LEU A 379 -24.68 7.67 -2.74
N VAL A 380 -25.26 8.55 -3.54
CA VAL A 380 -25.95 8.13 -4.75
C VAL A 380 -24.89 7.75 -5.79
N ASP A 381 -25.13 6.68 -6.55
CA ASP A 381 -24.23 6.29 -7.63
C ASP A 381 -24.04 7.44 -8.62
N GLY A 382 -22.79 7.81 -8.90
CA GLY A 382 -22.42 8.98 -9.70
C GLY A 382 -22.45 10.34 -8.97
N GLU A 383 -22.74 10.40 -7.67
CA GLU A 383 -22.64 11.65 -6.89
C GLU A 383 -21.18 12.08 -6.69
N GLU A 384 -20.89 13.36 -6.97
CA GLU A 384 -19.55 13.92 -6.77
C GLU A 384 -19.27 14.16 -5.27
N VAL A 385 -18.24 13.48 -4.75
CA VAL A 385 -17.76 13.69 -3.38
C VAL A 385 -16.98 15.00 -3.31
N GLN A 386 -17.51 15.97 -2.56
CA GLN A 386 -16.94 17.32 -2.48
C GLN A 386 -15.89 17.45 -1.37
N HIS A 387 -15.91 16.56 -0.38
CA HIS A 387 -15.01 16.61 0.78
C HIS A 387 -14.48 15.23 1.16
N MET A 388 -13.19 15.13 1.43
CA MET A 388 -12.55 13.92 1.93
C MET A 388 -11.71 14.26 3.16
N ILE A 389 -11.88 13.50 4.24
CA ILE A 389 -11.06 13.60 5.45
C ILE A 389 -10.37 12.27 5.69
N ILE A 390 -9.08 12.33 6.01
CA ILE A 390 -8.28 11.16 6.41
C ILE A 390 -7.65 11.47 7.76
N GLN A 391 -8.00 10.67 8.76
CA GLN A 391 -7.45 10.82 10.10
C GLN A 391 -6.14 10.05 10.25
N ARG A 392 -5.12 10.71 10.80
CA ARG A 392 -3.78 10.12 11.02
C ARG A 392 -3.27 10.48 12.40
N HIS A 393 -2.57 9.54 13.03
CA HIS A 393 -1.81 9.79 14.25
C HIS A 393 -0.34 9.86 13.87
N ILE A 394 0.30 10.99 14.15
CA ILE A 394 1.70 11.23 13.81
C ILE A 394 2.41 11.58 15.11
N ALA A 395 3.46 10.83 15.44
CA ALA A 395 4.29 11.13 16.61
C ALA A 395 4.96 12.50 16.44
N LYS A 396 5.05 13.28 17.53
CA LYS A 396 5.74 14.58 17.53
C LYS A 396 7.21 14.45 17.13
N GLN A 397 7.82 13.33 17.53
CA GLN A 397 9.19 12.98 17.18
C GLN A 397 9.24 11.56 16.61
N ARG A 398 10.03 11.37 15.55
CA ARG A 398 10.35 10.06 14.97
C ARG A 398 11.84 10.00 14.68
N GLY A 399 12.52 9.00 15.24
CA GLY A 399 13.98 8.96 15.24
C GLY A 399 14.57 10.26 15.80
N SER A 400 15.49 10.86 15.04
CA SER A 400 16.15 12.12 15.38
C SER A 400 15.32 13.35 14.97
N TRP A 401 14.17 13.18 14.33
CA TRP A 401 13.42 14.27 13.70
C TRP A 401 12.18 14.69 14.50
N ARG A 402 12.06 16.00 14.76
CA ARG A 402 10.81 16.62 15.18
C ARG A 402 9.93 16.82 13.95
N MET A 403 8.72 16.27 13.96
CA MET A 403 7.82 16.28 12.81
C MET A 403 7.18 17.65 12.62
N PHE A 404 6.80 18.30 13.73
CA PHE A 404 6.07 19.56 13.74
C PHE A 404 6.88 20.68 14.39
N SER A 405 6.46 21.93 14.16
CA SER A 405 6.99 23.07 14.92
C SER A 405 6.53 23.03 16.37
N ALA A 406 7.27 23.67 17.27
CA ALA A 406 6.87 23.79 18.68
C ALA A 406 5.51 24.48 18.87
N GLU A 407 5.18 25.44 18.01
CA GLU A 407 3.89 26.13 18.01
C GLU A 407 2.74 25.17 17.64
N THR A 408 2.91 24.39 16.57
CA THR A 408 1.93 23.38 16.15
C THR A 408 1.69 22.33 17.25
N GLU A 409 2.75 21.88 17.91
CA GLU A 409 2.63 20.93 19.02
C GLU A 409 1.88 21.52 20.22
N ALA A 410 2.19 22.77 20.60
CA ALA A 410 1.52 23.45 21.70
C ALA A 410 0.02 23.65 21.44
N ASN A 411 -0.34 24.02 20.20
CA ASN A 411 -1.73 24.15 19.78
C ASN A 411 -2.47 22.81 19.84
N SER A 412 -1.84 21.73 19.37
CA SER A 412 -2.40 20.37 19.43
C SER A 412 -2.61 19.91 20.88
N ASP A 413 -1.64 20.13 21.77
CA ASP A 413 -1.76 19.76 23.18
C ASP A 413 -2.88 20.53 23.90
N ALA A 414 -3.02 21.82 23.60
CA ALA A 414 -4.09 22.64 24.14
C ALA A 414 -5.48 22.18 23.66
N GLU A 415 -5.60 21.72 22.41
CA GLU A 415 -6.82 21.17 21.85
C GLU A 415 -7.21 19.84 22.50
N TRP A 416 -6.26 18.90 22.60
CA TRP A 416 -6.47 17.61 23.28
C TRP A 416 -6.86 17.78 24.75
N ALA A 417 -6.29 18.79 25.43
CA ALA A 417 -6.65 19.11 26.81
C ALA A 417 -8.08 19.67 26.94
N ARG A 418 -8.62 20.33 25.92
CA ARG A 418 -10.02 20.81 25.89
C ARG A 418 -10.99 19.65 25.63
N GLU A 419 -10.70 18.81 24.63
CA GLU A 419 -11.56 17.66 24.30
C GLU A 419 -11.70 16.66 25.46
N ARG A 420 -10.63 16.42 26.23
CA ARG A 420 -10.72 15.59 27.45
C ARG A 420 -11.59 16.21 28.54
N LYS A 421 -11.62 17.53 28.67
CA LYS A 421 -12.47 18.22 29.65
C LYS A 421 -13.95 18.21 29.24
N ASP A 422 -14.23 18.33 27.94
CA ASP A 422 -15.59 18.30 27.42
C ASP A 422 -16.16 16.86 27.39
N GLY A 423 -15.32 15.85 27.10
CA GLY A 423 -15.70 14.43 27.13
C GLY A 423 -16.05 13.88 28.52
N ASP A 424 -15.42 14.41 29.58
CA ASP A 424 -15.70 14.02 30.98
C ASP A 424 -16.98 14.70 31.55
N SER A 425 -17.59 15.62 30.80
CA SER A 425 -18.80 16.34 31.19
C SER A 425 -20.10 15.72 30.64
N GLY A 426 -19.99 14.66 29.83
CA GLY A 426 -21.12 13.96 29.20
C GLY A 426 -21.59 12.68 29.89
N ASP A 427 -20.91 12.23 30.96
CA ASP A 427 -21.22 11.00 31.71
C ASP A 427 -21.52 11.30 33.19
N ARG A 428 -22.44 12.25 33.44
CA ARG A 428 -23.07 12.43 34.75
C ARG A 428 -24.57 12.56 34.67
#